data_AF-A0A062VBG9-F1
#
_entry.id   AF-A0A062VBG9-F1
#
_cell.length_a   1.000
_cell.length_b   1.000
_cell.length_c   1.000
_cell.angle_alpha   90.00
_cell.angle_beta   90.00
_cell.angle_gamma   90.00
#
_symmetry.space_group_name_H-M   'P 1'
#
loop_
_entity.id
_entity.type
_entity.pdbx_description
1 polymer ?
#
loop_
_entity_poly.entity_id
_entity_poly.type
_entity_poly.pdbx_seq_one_letter_code
_entity_poly.pdbx_strand_id
1 'polypeptide(L)'
;MKIGILTYHFADSYGALMQAYALRAWLRGQGHDAQFVNYHPAYVEGGGPFDAPWDLRKWKKNATILYMRLTALQRGLFGNRPYIESFEQFRKDHLGVSGPALETLEDVAGGDLPDVLVCGSDQIWNPSAQRGLDPVYFLQIPGAERCYRFSYAASFGRATLDPAFHAEAGELLSSLDGISVREQSGIDIVGSISGRIAVCVPDPTLLLGDFSGLLAHAAPGPSGHIFSYALRAGEPVAAICRQAASRLEAEVVSPFNPARRWPKIGKTIYPSPIDWLAGIDRSALVVSNSFHGIALSIILQRPFIAASLPGAKQGLSERIRNLLILAGLEDRLVTEYDEHRIDELIQTPINWLQTDQRLRAQRKDGEQFLQLQLAAALRTRSPEQEPAS
;
A
#
# COMPACT_ATOMS: atom_id res chain seq x y z
N MET A 1 -7.24 21.51 -10.26
CA MET A 1 -6.58 20.67 -11.28
C MET A 1 -7.21 19.30 -11.27
N LYS A 2 -7.30 18.67 -12.44
CA LYS A 2 -7.57 17.24 -12.63
C LYS A 2 -6.29 16.47 -12.35
N ILE A 3 -6.34 15.47 -11.47
CA ILE A 3 -5.17 14.68 -11.06
C ILE A 3 -5.48 13.21 -11.34
N GLY A 4 -4.66 12.55 -12.15
CA GLY A 4 -4.67 11.11 -12.35
C GLY A 4 -3.72 10.41 -11.40
N ILE A 5 -4.21 9.39 -10.69
CA ILE A 5 -3.44 8.59 -9.74
C ILE A 5 -3.20 7.20 -10.33
N LEU A 6 -1.94 6.76 -10.33
CA LEU A 6 -1.50 5.43 -10.77
C LEU A 6 -0.89 4.65 -9.60
N THR A 7 -1.60 3.60 -9.19
CA THR A 7 -1.21 2.69 -8.10
C THR A 7 -1.95 1.36 -8.21
N TYR A 8 -1.62 0.39 -7.37
CA TYR A 8 -2.30 -0.91 -7.30
C TYR A 8 -3.69 -0.84 -6.63
N HIS A 9 -4.53 0.10 -7.07
CA HIS A 9 -5.88 0.33 -6.57
C HIS A 9 -6.83 -0.86 -6.85
N PHE A 10 -6.52 -1.68 -7.85
CA PHE A 10 -7.27 -2.88 -8.20
C PHE A 10 -7.01 -4.06 -7.26
N ALA A 11 -5.92 -4.05 -6.49
CA ALA A 11 -5.54 -5.21 -5.68
C ALA A 11 -6.56 -5.49 -4.57
N ASP A 12 -6.95 -6.77 -4.40
CA ASP A 12 -7.75 -7.24 -3.27
C ASP A 12 -6.91 -7.35 -1.99
N SER A 13 -6.37 -6.20 -1.57
CA SER A 13 -5.51 -6.03 -0.40
C SER A 13 -5.98 -4.83 0.39
N TYR A 14 -6.35 -5.05 1.66
CA TYR A 14 -6.80 -3.97 2.54
C TYR A 14 -5.79 -2.81 2.60
N GLY A 15 -4.49 -3.12 2.73
CA GLY A 15 -3.46 -2.08 2.75
C GLY A 15 -3.33 -1.30 1.44
N ALA A 16 -3.48 -1.97 0.30
CA ALA A 16 -3.48 -1.30 -1.01
C ALA A 16 -4.66 -0.34 -1.16
N LEU A 17 -5.85 -0.79 -0.75
CA LEU A 17 -7.05 0.04 -0.78
C LEU A 17 -6.99 1.22 0.19
N MET A 18 -6.48 1.03 1.41
CA MET A 18 -6.41 2.11 2.41
C MET A 18 -5.41 3.19 2.02
N GLN A 19 -4.23 2.84 1.51
CA GLN A 19 -3.27 3.86 1.06
C GLN A 19 -3.78 4.59 -0.20
N ALA A 20 -4.45 3.88 -1.12
CA ALA A 20 -5.06 4.49 -2.31
C ALA A 20 -6.16 5.49 -1.89
N TYR A 21 -7.08 5.05 -1.03
CA TYR A 21 -8.11 5.92 -0.46
C TYR A 21 -7.49 7.15 0.18
N ALA A 22 -6.45 6.96 0.98
CA ALA A 22 -5.84 8.04 1.75
C ALA A 22 -5.20 9.12 0.87
N LEU A 23 -4.45 8.75 -0.17
CA LEU A 23 -3.86 9.70 -1.11
C LEU A 23 -4.95 10.49 -1.86
N ARG A 24 -5.97 9.78 -2.37
CA ARG A 24 -7.09 10.43 -3.08
C ARG A 24 -7.88 11.36 -2.16
N ALA A 25 -8.19 10.92 -0.94
CA ALA A 25 -8.93 11.70 0.04
C ALA A 25 -8.18 12.98 0.40
N TRP A 26 -6.86 12.89 0.63
CA TRP A 26 -6.04 14.07 0.89
C TRP A 26 -6.06 15.05 -0.27
N LEU A 27 -5.82 14.60 -1.51
CA LEU A 27 -5.83 15.46 -2.71
C LEU A 27 -7.19 16.13 -2.94
N ARG A 28 -8.29 15.40 -2.72
CA ARG A 28 -9.65 15.97 -2.79
C ARG A 28 -9.91 16.97 -1.66
N GLY A 29 -9.38 16.71 -0.47
CA GLY A 29 -9.42 17.65 0.66
C GLY A 29 -8.70 18.97 0.38
N GLN A 30 -7.70 18.96 -0.51
CA GLN A 30 -7.03 20.17 -1.02
C GLN A 30 -7.78 20.85 -2.18
N GLY A 31 -9.00 20.40 -2.54
CA GLY A 31 -9.83 21.00 -3.59
C GLY A 31 -9.46 20.57 -5.01
N HIS A 32 -8.74 19.45 -5.19
CA HIS A 32 -8.43 18.91 -6.52
C HIS A 32 -9.42 17.82 -6.96
N ASP A 33 -9.62 17.69 -8.27
CA ASP A 33 -10.38 16.58 -8.85
C ASP A 33 -9.43 15.41 -9.07
N ALA A 34 -9.25 14.60 -8.03
CA ALA A 34 -8.36 13.45 -8.06
C ALA A 34 -9.11 12.14 -8.35
N GLN A 35 -8.65 11.43 -9.37
CA GLN A 35 -9.23 10.19 -9.88
C GLN A 35 -8.14 9.16 -10.17
N PHE A 36 -8.46 7.88 -10.00
CA PHE A 36 -7.54 6.82 -10.41
C PHE A 36 -7.62 6.62 -11.92
N VAL A 37 -6.46 6.47 -12.55
CA VAL A 37 -6.40 5.87 -13.88
C VAL A 37 -6.68 4.38 -13.68
N ASN A 38 -7.73 3.86 -14.32
CA ASN A 38 -8.22 2.49 -14.13
C ASN A 38 -7.30 1.44 -14.81
N TYR A 39 -6.00 1.50 -14.50
CA TYR A 39 -4.97 0.64 -15.03
C TYR A 39 -4.90 -0.70 -14.28
N HIS A 40 -5.16 -1.76 -15.02
CA HIS A 40 -5.28 -3.16 -14.61
C HIS A 40 -4.29 -4.01 -15.41
N PRO A 41 -2.99 -3.94 -15.11
CA PRO A 41 -1.97 -4.64 -15.88
C PRO A 41 -2.21 -6.15 -15.89
N ALA A 42 -2.43 -6.72 -17.07
CA ALA A 42 -2.70 -8.15 -17.26
C ALA A 42 -1.60 -9.06 -16.69
N TYR A 43 -0.36 -8.58 -16.61
CA TYR A 43 0.76 -9.32 -16.00
C TYR A 43 0.64 -9.47 -14.48
N VAL A 44 -0.08 -8.57 -13.81
CA VAL A 44 -0.32 -8.62 -12.36
C VAL A 44 -1.53 -9.50 -12.03
N GLU A 45 -2.64 -9.33 -12.76
CA GLU A 45 -3.89 -10.04 -12.43
C GLU A 45 -3.96 -11.45 -13.03
N GLY A 46 -3.48 -11.62 -14.27
CA GLY A 46 -3.55 -12.89 -15.01
C GLY A 46 -2.20 -13.54 -15.31
N GLY A 47 -1.09 -12.93 -14.86
CA GLY A 47 0.28 -13.35 -15.20
C GLY A 47 0.75 -12.96 -16.60
N GLY A 48 -0.13 -12.36 -17.41
CA GLY A 48 0.17 -11.93 -18.79
C GLY A 48 0.06 -13.08 -19.82
N PRO A 49 0.53 -12.86 -21.06
CA PRO A 49 0.59 -13.91 -22.07
C PRO A 49 1.67 -14.95 -21.72
N PHE A 50 1.46 -16.21 -22.12
CA PHE A 50 2.51 -17.22 -22.03
C PHE A 50 3.69 -16.82 -22.90
N ASP A 51 4.90 -16.91 -22.34
CA ASP A 51 6.13 -16.48 -23.00
C ASP A 51 6.84 -17.71 -23.58
N ALA A 52 6.93 -17.79 -24.91
CA ALA A 52 7.56 -18.89 -25.67
C ALA A 52 7.31 -20.28 -25.03
N PRO A 53 6.09 -20.82 -25.10
CA PRO A 53 5.66 -21.99 -24.31
C PRO A 53 6.49 -23.26 -24.52
N TRP A 54 7.29 -23.31 -25.58
CA TRP A 54 8.18 -24.40 -25.97
C TRP A 54 9.63 -24.23 -25.47
N ASP A 55 10.01 -23.06 -24.93
CA ASP A 55 11.33 -22.85 -24.35
C ASP A 55 11.35 -23.36 -22.91
N LEU A 56 12.05 -24.48 -22.70
CA LEU A 56 12.25 -25.06 -21.38
C LEU A 56 12.88 -24.04 -20.41
N ARG A 57 13.67 -23.05 -20.84
CA ARG A 57 14.20 -22.06 -19.90
C ARG A 57 13.13 -21.17 -19.27
N LYS A 58 11.95 -21.05 -19.90
CA LYS A 58 10.82 -20.23 -19.44
C LYS A 58 9.69 -21.03 -18.78
N TRP A 59 9.86 -22.34 -18.59
CA TRP A 59 8.83 -23.22 -18.01
C TRP A 59 8.32 -22.72 -16.65
N LYS A 60 9.21 -22.23 -15.77
CA LYS A 60 8.84 -21.70 -14.44
C LYS A 60 7.93 -20.47 -14.53
N LYS A 61 8.21 -19.57 -15.47
CA LYS A 61 7.40 -18.36 -15.73
C LYS A 61 6.01 -18.78 -16.22
N ASN A 62 5.94 -19.67 -17.21
CA ASN A 62 4.68 -20.17 -17.74
C ASN A 62 3.87 -20.99 -16.70
N ALA A 63 4.53 -21.79 -15.86
CA ALA A 63 3.86 -22.50 -14.76
C ALA A 63 3.23 -21.52 -13.75
N THR A 64 3.89 -20.39 -13.47
CA THR A 64 3.35 -19.33 -12.60
C THR A 64 2.12 -18.68 -13.22
N ILE A 65 2.15 -18.38 -14.52
CA ILE A 65 1.01 -17.82 -15.26
C ILE A 65 -0.18 -18.78 -15.22
N LEU A 66 0.05 -20.07 -15.49
CA LEU A 66 -0.99 -21.10 -15.43
C LEU A 66 -1.60 -21.19 -14.02
N TYR A 67 -0.76 -21.18 -12.98
CA TYR A 67 -1.21 -21.17 -11.59
C TYR A 67 -2.08 -19.95 -11.26
N MET A 68 -1.69 -18.76 -11.72
CA MET A 68 -2.46 -17.52 -11.53
C MET A 68 -3.84 -17.61 -12.21
N ARG A 69 -3.88 -18.04 -13.48
CA ARG A 69 -5.15 -18.21 -14.22
C ARG A 69 -6.07 -19.26 -13.59
N LEU A 70 -5.52 -20.40 -13.16
CA LEU A 70 -6.29 -21.43 -12.46
C LEU A 70 -6.82 -20.93 -11.11
N THR A 71 -6.02 -20.18 -10.37
CA THR A 71 -6.44 -19.58 -9.09
C THR A 71 -7.54 -18.55 -9.31
N ALA A 72 -7.44 -17.71 -10.35
CA ALA A 72 -8.48 -16.75 -10.72
C ALA A 72 -9.79 -17.46 -11.10
N LEU A 73 -9.71 -18.53 -11.92
CA LEU A 73 -10.87 -19.34 -12.29
C LEU A 73 -11.51 -20.02 -11.05
N GLN A 74 -10.71 -20.62 -10.19
CA GLN A 74 -11.19 -21.22 -8.94
C GLN A 74 -11.87 -20.19 -8.03
N ARG A 75 -11.33 -18.98 -7.94
CA ARG A 75 -11.96 -17.87 -7.20
C ARG A 75 -13.27 -17.43 -7.83
N GLY A 76 -13.36 -17.35 -9.16
CA GLY A 76 -14.61 -17.00 -9.85
C GLY A 76 -15.72 -18.03 -9.66
N LEU A 77 -15.36 -19.32 -9.62
CA LEU A 77 -16.32 -20.42 -9.47
C LEU A 77 -16.71 -20.71 -8.01
N PHE A 78 -15.74 -20.66 -7.09
CA PHE A 78 -15.90 -21.14 -5.71
C PHE A 78 -15.53 -20.09 -4.64
N GLY A 79 -15.22 -18.85 -5.05
CA GLY A 79 -14.92 -17.77 -4.13
C GLY A 79 -16.16 -17.30 -3.36
N ASN A 80 -15.91 -16.67 -2.20
CA ASN A 80 -16.95 -15.99 -1.45
C ASN A 80 -17.36 -14.72 -2.22
N ARG A 81 -18.44 -14.81 -3.01
CA ARG A 81 -18.91 -13.72 -3.88
C ARG A 81 -19.20 -12.42 -3.11
N PRO A 82 -19.97 -12.41 -2.01
CA PRO A 82 -20.17 -11.20 -1.21
C PRO A 82 -18.86 -10.55 -0.75
N TYR A 83 -17.87 -11.37 -0.39
CA TYR A 83 -16.55 -10.86 0.00
C TYR A 83 -15.84 -10.17 -1.16
N ILE A 84 -15.81 -10.76 -2.36
CA ILE A 84 -15.18 -10.17 -3.55
C ILE A 84 -15.91 -8.89 -3.98
N GLU A 85 -17.24 -8.94 -4.05
CA GLU A 85 -18.10 -7.81 -4.40
C GLU A 85 -17.87 -6.61 -3.45
N SER A 86 -17.59 -6.87 -2.16
CA SER A 86 -17.30 -5.78 -1.22
C SER A 86 -16.04 -4.98 -1.55
N PHE A 87 -15.03 -5.60 -2.18
CA PHE A 87 -13.81 -4.89 -2.62
C PHE A 87 -14.10 -4.07 -3.88
N GLU A 88 -14.88 -4.62 -4.81
CA GLU A 88 -15.33 -3.90 -6.01
C GLU A 88 -16.19 -2.69 -5.64
N GLN A 89 -17.13 -2.87 -4.71
CA GLN A 89 -17.97 -1.78 -4.20
C GLN A 89 -17.12 -0.70 -3.54
N PHE A 90 -16.09 -1.07 -2.77
CA PHE A 90 -15.17 -0.08 -2.19
C PHE A 90 -14.42 0.72 -3.26
N ARG A 91 -13.90 0.05 -4.30
CA ARG A 91 -13.21 0.72 -5.42
C ARG A 91 -14.15 1.71 -6.13
N LYS A 92 -15.41 1.33 -6.34
CA LYS A 92 -16.40 2.20 -6.97
C LYS A 92 -16.78 3.38 -6.08
N ASP A 93 -17.20 3.13 -4.85
CA ASP A 93 -17.85 4.14 -4.00
C ASP A 93 -16.85 5.05 -3.30
N HIS A 94 -15.71 4.52 -2.87
CA HIS A 94 -14.75 5.24 -2.04
C HIS A 94 -13.48 5.63 -2.79
N LEU A 95 -13.05 4.84 -3.78
CA LEU A 95 -11.96 5.23 -4.67
C LEU A 95 -12.44 5.99 -5.91
N GLY A 96 -13.73 5.92 -6.26
CA GLY A 96 -14.26 6.57 -7.46
C GLY A 96 -13.70 5.99 -8.76
N VAL A 97 -13.25 4.73 -8.73
CA VAL A 97 -12.75 4.02 -9.91
C VAL A 97 -13.93 3.74 -10.83
N SER A 98 -13.83 4.18 -12.08
CA SER A 98 -14.89 4.05 -13.07
C SER A 98 -14.31 3.87 -14.47
N GLY A 99 -15.16 3.50 -15.43
CA GLY A 99 -14.75 3.23 -16.81
C GLY A 99 -14.21 1.81 -17.02
N PRO A 100 -13.82 1.49 -18.26
CA PRO A 100 -13.24 0.18 -18.58
C PRO A 100 -11.86 0.01 -17.93
N ALA A 101 -11.48 -1.24 -17.67
CA ALA A 101 -10.12 -1.58 -17.27
C ALA A 101 -9.16 -1.33 -18.44
N LEU A 102 -8.05 -0.65 -18.16
CA LEU A 102 -6.97 -0.37 -19.12
C LEU A 102 -5.85 -1.37 -18.84
N GLU A 103 -5.50 -2.24 -19.78
CA GLU A 103 -4.56 -3.34 -19.51
C GLU A 103 -3.14 -3.07 -20.02
N THR A 104 -3.02 -2.16 -20.99
CA THR A 104 -1.78 -1.88 -21.73
C THR A 104 -1.35 -0.42 -21.63
N LEU A 105 -0.10 -0.13 -22.00
CA LEU A 105 0.41 1.24 -22.09
C LEU A 105 -0.38 2.05 -23.12
N GLU A 106 -0.73 1.41 -24.24
CA GLU A 106 -1.50 1.98 -25.33
C GLU A 106 -2.93 2.36 -24.88
N ASP A 107 -3.58 1.52 -24.08
CA ASP A 107 -4.89 1.83 -23.50
C ASP A 107 -4.84 3.07 -22.61
N VAL A 108 -3.80 3.19 -21.78
CA VAL A 108 -3.59 4.35 -20.91
C VAL A 108 -3.28 5.61 -21.73
N ALA A 109 -2.45 5.49 -22.77
CA ALA A 109 -2.09 6.60 -23.64
C ALA A 109 -3.27 7.11 -24.49
N GLY A 110 -4.24 6.25 -24.80
CA GLY A 110 -5.43 6.60 -25.57
C GLY A 110 -6.49 7.41 -24.81
N GLY A 111 -6.35 7.56 -23.48
CA GLY A 111 -7.28 8.31 -22.64
C GLY A 111 -7.06 9.83 -22.63
N ASP A 112 -8.00 10.56 -22.03
CA ASP A 112 -7.80 11.98 -21.72
C ASP A 112 -6.76 12.13 -20.60
N LEU A 113 -5.64 12.81 -20.90
CA LEU A 113 -4.57 12.96 -19.93
C LEU A 113 -4.87 14.13 -18.98
N PRO A 114 -4.69 13.94 -17.66
CA PRO A 114 -5.00 14.95 -16.66
C PRO A 114 -3.98 16.09 -16.64
N ASP A 115 -4.22 17.07 -15.76
CA ASP A 115 -3.28 18.16 -15.53
C ASP A 115 -1.99 17.67 -14.87
N VAL A 116 -2.15 16.71 -13.97
CA VAL A 116 -1.11 16.15 -13.12
C VAL A 116 -1.28 14.64 -13.10
N LEU A 117 -0.17 13.91 -13.23
CA LEU A 117 -0.10 12.49 -12.97
C LEU A 117 0.72 12.24 -11.71
N VAL A 118 0.19 11.41 -10.82
CA VAL A 118 0.86 10.98 -9.58
C VAL A 118 0.94 9.47 -9.56
N CYS A 119 2.13 8.91 -9.38
CA CYS A 119 2.29 7.47 -9.13
C CYS A 119 2.68 7.18 -7.67
N GLY A 120 2.28 6.02 -7.16
CA GLY A 120 2.58 5.56 -5.79
C GLY A 120 1.32 5.39 -4.93
N SER A 121 1.41 4.99 -3.67
CA SER A 121 2.59 4.75 -2.83
C SER A 121 2.99 3.28 -2.68
N ASP A 122 2.39 2.38 -3.46
CA ASP A 122 2.63 0.95 -3.27
C ASP A 122 4.00 0.52 -3.82
N GLN A 123 4.28 -0.79 -3.77
CA GLN A 123 5.45 -1.44 -4.36
C GLN A 123 5.41 -1.45 -5.90
N ILE A 124 5.05 -0.32 -6.51
CA ILE A 124 4.85 -0.17 -7.95
C ILE A 124 6.16 -0.14 -8.75
N TRP A 125 7.29 0.16 -8.10
CA TRP A 125 8.63 0.10 -8.68
C TRP A 125 9.38 -1.18 -8.35
N ASN A 126 8.68 -2.16 -7.76
CA ASN A 126 9.24 -3.48 -7.53
C ASN A 126 9.17 -4.29 -8.84
N PRO A 127 10.31 -4.68 -9.45
CA PRO A 127 10.29 -5.44 -10.70
C PRO A 127 9.52 -6.76 -10.52
N SER A 128 8.50 -6.96 -11.36
CA SER A 128 7.73 -8.20 -11.37
C SER A 128 8.53 -9.31 -12.07
N ALA A 129 8.30 -10.57 -11.69
CA ALA A 129 8.93 -11.69 -12.38
C ALA A 129 8.41 -11.87 -13.82
N GLN A 130 7.21 -11.34 -14.11
CA GLN A 130 6.51 -11.51 -15.38
C GLN A 130 6.92 -10.46 -16.41
N ARG A 131 7.02 -9.20 -15.99
CA ARG A 131 7.23 -8.02 -16.85
C ARG A 131 8.56 -7.31 -16.59
N GLY A 132 9.15 -7.44 -15.40
CA GLY A 132 10.21 -6.53 -14.95
C GLY A 132 9.59 -5.23 -14.44
N LEU A 133 10.16 -4.10 -14.84
CA LEU A 133 9.60 -2.77 -14.59
C LEU A 133 8.43 -2.49 -15.54
N ASP A 134 7.49 -1.68 -15.09
CA ASP A 134 6.35 -1.26 -15.89
C ASP A 134 6.37 0.28 -16.06
N PRO A 135 6.65 0.79 -17.27
CA PRO A 135 6.74 2.22 -17.55
C PRO A 135 5.51 3.04 -17.13
N VAL A 136 4.31 2.44 -17.11
CA VAL A 136 3.08 3.13 -16.68
C VAL A 136 3.22 3.60 -15.23
N TYR A 137 3.81 2.79 -14.36
CA TYR A 137 4.04 3.15 -12.95
C TYR A 137 5.21 4.11 -12.73
N PHE A 138 5.93 4.47 -13.78
CA PHE A 138 6.89 5.58 -13.80
C PHE A 138 6.36 6.81 -14.55
N LEU A 139 5.08 6.79 -14.93
CA LEU A 139 4.43 7.88 -15.67
C LEU A 139 5.08 8.15 -17.05
N GLN A 140 5.77 7.15 -17.60
CA GLN A 140 6.31 7.20 -18.96
C GLN A 140 5.22 6.75 -19.94
N ILE A 141 4.22 7.61 -20.12
CA ILE A 141 3.07 7.39 -20.99
C ILE A 141 3.17 8.34 -22.18
N PRO A 142 2.98 7.89 -23.44
CA PRO A 142 2.93 8.77 -24.59
C PRO A 142 1.95 9.94 -24.40
N GLY A 143 2.38 11.17 -24.63
CA GLY A 143 1.58 12.38 -24.43
C GLY A 143 1.66 12.95 -23.01
N ALA A 144 2.19 12.21 -22.04
CA ALA A 144 2.27 12.64 -20.65
C ALA A 144 3.37 13.69 -20.39
N GLU A 145 4.22 13.99 -21.38
CA GLU A 145 5.15 15.11 -21.35
C GLU A 145 4.46 16.48 -21.20
N ARG A 146 3.16 16.57 -21.52
CA ARG A 146 2.32 17.76 -21.28
C ARG A 146 1.75 17.84 -19.86
N CYS A 147 1.85 16.75 -19.10
CA CYS A 147 1.37 16.66 -17.73
C CYS A 147 2.53 16.95 -16.78
N TYR A 148 2.22 17.51 -15.61
CA TYR A 148 3.19 17.49 -14.51
C TYR A 148 3.16 16.09 -13.85
N ARG A 149 4.32 15.44 -13.73
CA ARG A 149 4.44 14.02 -13.35
C ARG A 149 5.30 13.88 -12.11
N PHE A 150 4.76 13.34 -11.03
CA PHE A 150 5.58 13.08 -9.84
C PHE A 150 5.18 11.80 -9.12
N SER A 151 6.09 11.27 -8.30
CA SER A 151 5.76 10.16 -7.40
C SER A 151 5.41 10.65 -6.00
N TYR A 152 4.40 10.04 -5.37
CA TYR A 152 4.13 10.18 -3.94
C TYR A 152 4.36 8.84 -3.22
N ALA A 153 5.35 8.82 -2.33
CA ALA A 153 5.69 7.65 -1.50
C ALA A 153 5.84 6.34 -2.31
N ALA A 154 6.34 6.38 -3.55
CA ALA A 154 6.53 5.16 -4.33
C ALA A 154 7.57 4.24 -3.66
N SER A 155 7.45 2.93 -3.86
CA SER A 155 8.28 1.96 -3.15
C SER A 155 8.87 0.92 -4.10
N PHE A 156 10.18 0.65 -3.95
CA PHE A 156 10.84 -0.51 -4.56
C PHE A 156 10.52 -1.81 -3.82
N GLY A 157 10.07 -1.71 -2.56
CA GLY A 157 9.69 -2.85 -1.73
C GLY A 157 10.86 -3.69 -1.19
N ARG A 158 12.09 -3.22 -1.41
CA ARG A 158 13.37 -3.84 -1.06
C ARG A 158 14.43 -2.74 -0.90
N ALA A 159 15.48 -3.03 -0.15
CA ALA A 159 16.56 -2.07 0.11
C ALA A 159 17.52 -1.89 -1.08
N THR A 160 17.51 -2.80 -2.05
CA THR A 160 18.37 -2.76 -3.24
C THR A 160 17.58 -3.12 -4.48
N LEU A 161 17.85 -2.46 -5.61
CA LEU A 161 17.33 -2.86 -6.91
C LEU A 161 18.35 -3.79 -7.59
N ASP A 162 17.86 -4.83 -8.26
CA ASP A 162 18.72 -5.74 -9.03
C ASP A 162 19.46 -4.94 -10.13
N PRO A 163 20.82 -5.05 -10.23
CA PRO A 163 21.62 -4.35 -11.23
C PRO A 163 21.11 -4.47 -12.67
N ALA A 164 20.44 -5.58 -13.01
CA ALA A 164 19.86 -5.77 -14.33
C ALA A 164 18.81 -4.70 -14.71
N PHE A 165 18.17 -4.06 -13.73
CA PHE A 165 17.15 -3.03 -13.93
C PHE A 165 17.68 -1.60 -13.71
N HIS A 166 18.96 -1.40 -13.38
CA HIS A 166 19.47 -0.06 -13.02
C HIS A 166 19.36 0.94 -14.16
N ALA A 167 19.79 0.56 -15.37
CA ALA A 167 19.74 1.45 -16.53
C ALA A 167 18.30 1.83 -16.90
N GLU A 168 17.41 0.83 -17.03
CA GLU A 168 15.99 1.04 -17.34
C GLU A 168 15.31 1.89 -16.27
N ALA A 169 15.48 1.58 -14.98
CA ALA A 169 14.91 2.38 -13.90
C ALA A 169 15.45 3.81 -13.89
N GLY A 170 16.75 4.01 -14.18
CA GLY A 170 17.36 5.33 -14.27
C GLY A 170 16.70 6.20 -15.35
N GLU A 171 16.49 5.64 -16.54
CA GLU A 171 15.78 6.29 -17.63
C GLU A 171 14.32 6.60 -17.26
N LEU A 172 13.61 5.64 -16.68
CA LEU A 172 12.22 5.81 -16.26
C LEU A 172 12.05 6.92 -15.21
N LEU A 173 12.92 6.94 -14.20
CA LEU A 173 12.91 7.94 -13.13
C LEU A 173 13.25 9.35 -13.64
N SER A 174 14.08 9.45 -14.68
CA SER A 174 14.45 10.74 -15.28
C SER A 174 13.25 11.51 -15.84
N SER A 175 12.16 10.81 -16.16
CA SER A 175 10.95 11.38 -16.72
C SER A 175 10.02 12.04 -15.68
N LEU A 176 10.25 11.82 -14.39
CA LEU A 176 9.45 12.42 -13.33
C LEU A 176 9.94 13.83 -12.99
N ASP A 177 9.03 14.80 -12.88
CA ASP A 177 9.30 16.17 -12.45
C ASP A 177 9.66 16.24 -10.96
N GLY A 178 9.02 15.40 -10.13
CA GLY A 178 9.28 15.26 -8.71
C GLY A 178 9.30 13.82 -8.25
N ILE A 179 10.20 13.49 -7.32
CA ILE A 179 10.36 12.12 -6.83
C ILE A 179 10.25 12.10 -5.31
N SER A 180 9.28 11.35 -4.80
CA SER A 180 9.29 10.90 -3.41
C SER A 180 9.10 9.40 -3.29
N VAL A 181 9.69 8.85 -2.24
CA VAL A 181 9.70 7.43 -1.91
C VAL A 181 9.21 7.21 -0.49
N ARG A 182 8.71 6.00 -0.19
CA ARG A 182 8.21 5.67 1.16
C ARG A 182 9.31 5.29 2.14
N GLU A 183 10.39 4.69 1.64
CA GLU A 183 11.48 4.17 2.47
C GLU A 183 12.79 4.92 2.19
N GLN A 184 13.60 5.14 3.23
CA GLN A 184 14.90 5.81 3.14
C GLN A 184 15.83 5.15 2.10
N SER A 185 15.84 3.81 2.04
CA SER A 185 16.61 3.07 1.03
C SER A 185 16.21 3.41 -0.41
N GLY A 186 14.97 3.87 -0.62
CA GLY A 186 14.52 4.34 -1.94
C GLY A 186 15.24 5.61 -2.38
N ILE A 187 15.65 6.48 -1.46
CA ILE A 187 16.43 7.68 -1.80
C ILE A 187 17.78 7.25 -2.38
N ASP A 188 18.44 6.31 -1.71
CA ASP A 188 19.75 5.80 -2.12
C ASP A 188 19.67 5.11 -3.49
N ILE A 189 18.60 4.33 -3.74
CA ILE A 189 18.34 3.71 -5.04
C ILE A 189 18.17 4.79 -6.12
N VAL A 190 17.28 5.77 -5.92
CA VAL A 190 17.02 6.83 -6.92
C VAL A 190 18.30 7.61 -7.23
N GLY A 191 19.02 8.05 -6.19
CA GLY A 191 20.24 8.83 -6.35
C GLY A 191 21.34 8.06 -7.09
N SER A 192 21.55 6.78 -6.75
CA SER A 192 22.61 5.97 -7.35
C SER A 192 22.36 5.60 -8.81
N ILE A 193 21.11 5.32 -9.21
CA ILE A 193 20.81 4.83 -10.57
C ILE A 193 20.39 5.92 -11.55
N SER A 194 19.88 7.06 -11.07
CA SER A 194 19.36 8.14 -11.93
C SER A 194 20.04 9.48 -11.72
N GLY A 195 20.81 9.67 -10.65
CA GLY A 195 21.37 10.97 -10.24
C GLY A 195 20.31 11.99 -9.80
N ARG A 196 19.03 11.60 -9.73
CA ARG A 196 17.93 12.46 -9.30
C ARG A 196 17.89 12.55 -7.77
N ILE A 197 17.30 13.63 -7.26
CA ILE A 197 17.03 13.80 -5.84
C ILE A 197 15.63 13.29 -5.55
N ALA A 198 15.51 12.39 -4.57
CA ALA A 198 14.25 11.94 -4.02
C ALA A 198 14.10 12.39 -2.56
N VAL A 199 12.86 12.57 -2.12
CA VAL A 199 12.52 12.83 -0.71
C VAL A 199 11.80 11.61 -0.13
N CYS A 200 12.12 11.24 1.11
CA CYS A 200 11.37 10.22 1.83
C CYS A 200 10.17 10.90 2.49
N VAL A 201 8.97 10.40 2.18
CA VAL A 201 7.71 10.95 2.68
C VAL A 201 6.87 9.82 3.31
N PRO A 202 5.96 10.14 4.25
CA PRO A 202 5.15 9.10 4.89
C PRO A 202 4.19 8.43 3.89
N ASP A 203 3.85 7.17 4.22
CA ASP A 203 2.76 6.46 3.55
C ASP A 203 1.46 7.30 3.55
N PRO A 204 0.64 7.27 2.49
CA PRO A 204 -0.59 8.04 2.42
C PRO A 204 -1.53 7.82 3.60
N THR A 205 -1.56 6.62 4.20
CA THR A 205 -2.39 6.37 5.38
C THR A 205 -1.99 7.27 6.55
N LEU A 206 -0.68 7.46 6.77
CA LEU A 206 -0.16 8.38 7.79
C LEU A 206 -0.39 9.83 7.39
N LEU A 207 -0.19 10.18 6.11
CA LEU A 207 -0.46 11.51 5.55
C LEU A 207 -1.90 11.95 5.84
N LEU A 208 -2.88 11.12 5.50
CA LEU A 208 -4.29 11.44 5.75
C LEU A 208 -4.57 11.53 7.25
N GLY A 209 -4.08 10.54 8.02
CA GLY A 209 -4.12 10.56 9.48
C GLY A 209 -5.51 10.47 10.13
N ASP A 210 -6.59 10.59 9.36
CA ASP A 210 -7.97 10.47 9.84
C ASP A 210 -8.82 9.62 8.88
N PHE A 211 -9.41 8.55 9.42
CA PHE A 211 -10.31 7.65 8.69
C PHE A 211 -11.75 7.69 9.24
N SER A 212 -12.10 8.66 10.07
CA SER A 212 -13.43 8.84 10.64
C SER A 212 -14.54 8.85 9.57
N GLY A 213 -14.32 9.54 8.45
CA GLY A 213 -15.26 9.58 7.33
C GLY A 213 -15.50 8.20 6.69
N LEU A 214 -14.49 7.32 6.67
CA LEU A 214 -14.65 5.96 6.18
C LEU A 214 -15.34 5.07 7.21
N LEU A 215 -14.94 5.18 8.49
CA LEU A 215 -15.53 4.45 9.62
C LEU A 215 -17.02 4.77 9.83
N ALA A 216 -17.48 5.96 9.46
CA ALA A 216 -18.90 6.32 9.49
C ALA A 216 -19.79 5.39 8.63
N HIS A 217 -19.21 4.69 7.65
CA HIS A 217 -19.90 3.75 6.77
C HIS A 217 -19.76 2.28 7.23
N ALA A 218 -19.06 2.02 8.35
CA ALA A 218 -18.84 0.67 8.85
C ALA A 218 -20.12 0.05 9.38
N ALA A 219 -20.34 -1.24 9.11
CA ALA A 219 -21.46 -1.96 9.68
C ALA A 219 -21.30 -2.05 11.22
N PRO A 220 -22.39 -2.11 12.01
CA PRO A 220 -22.30 -2.44 13.43
C PRO A 220 -21.61 -3.79 13.64
N GLY A 221 -20.85 -3.93 14.72
CA GLY A 221 -20.09 -5.16 14.96
C GLY A 221 -19.49 -5.23 16.35
N PRO A 222 -18.91 -6.39 16.71
CA PRO A 222 -18.37 -6.62 18.05
C PRO A 222 -17.16 -5.74 18.34
N SER A 223 -17.02 -5.38 19.61
CA SER A 223 -15.86 -4.64 20.16
C SER A 223 -15.12 -5.46 21.21
N GLY A 224 -13.87 -5.10 21.49
CA GLY A 224 -13.06 -5.72 22.53
C GLY A 224 -12.38 -7.03 22.12
N HIS A 225 -12.40 -7.38 20.83
CA HIS A 225 -11.73 -8.57 20.31
C HIS A 225 -10.24 -8.34 20.08
N ILE A 226 -9.48 -9.42 19.90
CA ILE A 226 -8.10 -9.37 19.41
C ILE A 226 -8.13 -9.46 17.90
N PHE A 227 -7.68 -8.41 17.22
CA PHE A 227 -7.62 -8.37 15.77
C PHE A 227 -6.28 -8.90 15.26
N SER A 228 -6.29 -10.11 14.71
CA SER A 228 -5.10 -10.81 14.22
C SER A 228 -4.93 -10.59 12.72
N TYR A 229 -3.96 -9.78 12.29
CA TYR A 229 -3.70 -9.53 10.87
C TYR A 229 -2.32 -9.99 10.42
N ALA A 230 -2.25 -11.21 9.85
CA ALA A 230 -1.01 -11.81 9.36
C ALA A 230 -0.91 -11.79 7.82
N LEU A 231 0.21 -11.27 7.31
CA LEU A 231 0.64 -11.35 5.92
C LEU A 231 1.93 -12.18 5.85
N ARG A 232 1.90 -13.34 5.18
CA ARG A 232 3.06 -14.24 4.88
C ARG A 232 3.49 -15.23 5.96
N ALA A 233 3.56 -14.85 7.24
CA ALA A 233 3.95 -15.77 8.32
C ALA A 233 2.97 -15.68 9.48
N GLY A 234 2.28 -16.78 9.76
CA GLY A 234 1.26 -16.80 10.80
C GLY A 234 1.76 -17.24 12.17
N GLU A 235 2.81 -18.05 12.25
CA GLU A 235 3.20 -18.70 13.52
C GLU A 235 3.57 -17.71 14.63
N PRO A 236 4.44 -16.69 14.41
CA PRO A 236 4.71 -15.69 15.44
C PRO A 236 3.46 -14.94 15.89
N VAL A 237 2.63 -14.50 14.92
CA VAL A 237 1.36 -13.82 15.18
C VAL A 237 0.42 -14.72 15.99
N ALA A 238 0.29 -15.99 15.61
CA ALA A 238 -0.58 -16.96 16.27
C ALA A 238 -0.15 -17.24 17.71
N ALA A 239 1.15 -17.32 17.97
CA ALA A 239 1.67 -17.52 19.32
C ALA A 239 1.34 -16.32 20.22
N ILE A 240 1.58 -15.09 19.73
CA ILE A 240 1.23 -13.86 20.45
C ILE A 240 -0.29 -13.77 20.69
N CYS A 241 -1.10 -14.07 19.68
CA CYS A 241 -2.57 -14.07 19.82
C CYS A 241 -3.07 -15.06 20.88
N ARG A 242 -2.47 -16.24 21.01
CA ARG A 242 -2.86 -17.21 22.05
C ARG A 242 -2.59 -16.66 23.45
N GLN A 243 -1.41 -16.08 23.66
CA GLN A 243 -1.08 -15.47 24.95
C GLN A 243 -2.01 -14.30 25.26
N ALA A 244 -2.20 -13.39 24.29
CA ALA A 244 -3.08 -12.25 24.45
C ALA A 244 -4.54 -12.65 24.74
N ALA A 245 -5.05 -13.69 24.07
CA ALA A 245 -6.41 -14.19 24.29
C ALA A 245 -6.61 -14.72 25.72
N SER A 246 -5.61 -15.41 26.26
CA SER A 246 -5.61 -15.89 27.64
C SER A 246 -5.63 -14.73 28.63
N ARG A 247 -4.81 -13.70 28.41
CA ARG A 247 -4.68 -12.54 29.32
C ARG A 247 -5.85 -11.57 29.27
N LEU A 248 -6.44 -11.36 28.10
CA LEU A 248 -7.52 -10.40 27.89
C LEU A 248 -8.92 -11.03 27.95
N GLU A 249 -8.99 -12.37 28.05
CA GLU A 249 -10.25 -13.14 27.96
C GLU A 249 -11.08 -12.76 26.72
N ALA A 250 -10.39 -12.54 25.59
CA ALA A 250 -10.98 -11.97 24.37
C ALA A 250 -10.94 -12.93 23.18
N GLU A 251 -11.97 -12.87 22.33
CA GLU A 251 -12.01 -13.64 21.07
C GLU A 251 -10.95 -13.13 20.09
N VAL A 252 -10.20 -14.05 19.48
CA VAL A 252 -9.29 -13.72 18.37
C VAL A 252 -10.05 -13.83 17.06
N VAL A 253 -10.08 -12.74 16.28
CA VAL A 253 -10.62 -12.74 14.92
C VAL A 253 -9.50 -12.46 13.92
N SER A 254 -9.54 -13.12 12.76
CA SER A 254 -8.57 -12.93 11.69
C SER A 254 -9.30 -12.77 10.36
N PRO A 255 -9.05 -11.71 9.58
CA PRO A 255 -9.58 -11.60 8.24
C PRO A 255 -9.06 -12.74 7.35
N PHE A 256 -9.91 -13.17 6.42
CA PHE A 256 -9.57 -14.15 5.41
C PHE A 256 -8.37 -13.64 4.60
N ASN A 257 -7.38 -14.51 4.41
CA ASN A 257 -6.22 -14.25 3.59
C ASN A 257 -6.09 -15.40 2.57
N PRO A 258 -6.29 -15.15 1.26
CA PRO A 258 -6.20 -16.21 0.25
C PRO A 258 -4.76 -16.73 0.06
N ALA A 259 -3.76 -15.94 0.46
CA ALA A 259 -2.35 -16.34 0.47
C ALA A 259 -1.94 -17.05 1.77
N ARG A 260 -2.88 -17.33 2.69
CA ARG A 260 -2.60 -18.08 3.93
C ARG A 260 -2.04 -19.47 3.59
N ARG A 261 -0.90 -19.80 4.19
CA ARG A 261 -0.25 -21.12 4.13
C ARG A 261 0.08 -21.67 5.53
N TRP A 262 -0.59 -21.15 6.55
CA TRP A 262 -0.43 -21.50 7.95
C TRP A 262 -1.80 -21.87 8.57
N PRO A 263 -1.82 -22.53 9.76
CA PRO A 263 -3.05 -22.84 10.46
C PRO A 263 -3.92 -21.61 10.74
N LYS A 264 -5.23 -21.81 10.96
CA LYS A 264 -6.13 -20.70 11.31
C LYS A 264 -5.69 -20.05 12.62
N ILE A 265 -5.77 -18.73 12.67
CA ILE A 265 -5.52 -17.92 13.88
C ILE A 265 -6.88 -17.38 14.31
N GLY A 266 -7.41 -17.91 15.41
CA GLY A 266 -8.75 -17.57 15.88
C GLY A 266 -9.86 -17.83 14.85
N LYS A 267 -10.95 -17.07 14.96
CA LYS A 267 -12.10 -17.12 14.07
C LYS A 267 -11.82 -16.38 12.77
N THR A 268 -11.93 -17.07 11.64
CA THR A 268 -11.79 -16.44 10.32
C THR A 268 -13.04 -15.63 9.97
N ILE A 269 -12.85 -14.36 9.62
CA ILE A 269 -13.92 -13.44 9.18
C ILE A 269 -13.67 -12.98 7.73
N TYR A 270 -14.71 -12.47 7.06
CA TYR A 270 -14.65 -12.00 5.67
C TYR A 270 -15.10 -10.53 5.60
N PRO A 271 -14.35 -9.60 6.23
CA PRO A 271 -14.79 -8.21 6.31
C PRO A 271 -14.68 -7.53 4.93
N SER A 272 -15.57 -6.57 4.68
CA SER A 272 -15.35 -5.57 3.64
C SER A 272 -14.11 -4.72 3.95
N PRO A 273 -13.56 -3.94 3.01
CA PRO A 273 -12.44 -3.06 3.33
C PRO A 273 -12.72 -2.07 4.47
N ILE A 274 -13.95 -1.57 4.59
CA ILE A 274 -14.38 -0.68 5.67
C ILE A 274 -14.51 -1.45 6.99
N ASP A 275 -15.13 -2.63 6.97
CA ASP A 275 -15.28 -3.45 8.18
C ASP A 275 -13.95 -4.01 8.67
N TRP A 276 -12.96 -4.15 7.79
CA TRP A 276 -11.60 -4.52 8.17
C TRP A 276 -10.94 -3.40 8.99
N LEU A 277 -11.10 -2.14 8.54
CA LEU A 277 -10.66 -0.97 9.30
C LEU A 277 -11.44 -0.85 10.62
N ALA A 278 -12.75 -1.08 10.61
CA ALA A 278 -13.57 -1.08 11.82
C ALA A 278 -13.21 -2.21 12.78
N GLY A 279 -12.75 -3.35 12.28
CA GLY A 279 -12.19 -4.43 13.10
C GLY A 279 -10.97 -3.98 13.89
N ILE A 280 -10.06 -3.23 13.25
CA ILE A 280 -8.93 -2.59 13.95
C ILE A 280 -9.47 -1.59 14.99
N ASP A 281 -10.34 -0.67 14.58
CA ASP A 281 -10.87 0.38 15.45
C ASP A 281 -11.63 -0.15 16.68
N ARG A 282 -12.30 -1.30 16.57
CA ARG A 282 -13.09 -1.88 17.66
C ARG A 282 -12.32 -2.92 18.48
N SER A 283 -11.04 -3.15 18.17
CA SER A 283 -10.23 -4.15 18.86
C SER A 283 -9.79 -3.68 20.25
N ALA A 284 -9.65 -4.63 21.18
CA ALA A 284 -8.93 -4.41 22.44
C ALA A 284 -7.41 -4.43 22.22
N LEU A 285 -6.95 -5.24 21.25
CA LEU A 285 -5.56 -5.37 20.87
C LEU A 285 -5.45 -5.81 19.40
N VAL A 286 -4.51 -5.23 18.67
CA VAL A 286 -4.13 -5.69 17.33
C VAL A 286 -2.82 -6.48 17.41
N VAL A 287 -2.76 -7.64 16.76
CA VAL A 287 -1.51 -8.39 16.58
C VAL A 287 -1.25 -8.56 15.09
N SER A 288 -0.15 -8.00 14.60
CA SER A 288 0.10 -7.96 13.16
C SER A 288 1.57 -7.97 12.79
N ASN A 289 1.87 -8.54 11.63
CA ASN A 289 3.15 -8.38 10.92
C ASN A 289 2.97 -7.65 9.59
N SER A 290 1.87 -6.91 9.44
CA SER A 290 1.58 -6.09 8.28
C SER A 290 1.88 -4.64 8.59
N PHE A 291 2.59 -3.96 7.67
CA PHE A 291 2.80 -2.51 7.76
C PHE A 291 1.49 -1.75 7.96
N HIS A 292 0.48 -1.97 7.12
CA HIS A 292 -0.80 -1.27 7.22
C HIS A 292 -1.62 -1.68 8.45
N GLY A 293 -1.46 -2.92 8.93
CA GLY A 293 -2.06 -3.34 10.20
C GLY A 293 -1.54 -2.49 11.35
N ILE A 294 -0.22 -2.28 11.41
CA ILE A 294 0.42 -1.47 12.44
C ILE A 294 0.17 0.02 12.24
N ALA A 295 0.34 0.55 11.02
CA ALA A 295 0.10 1.96 10.71
C ALA A 295 -1.32 2.40 11.09
N LEU A 296 -2.34 1.62 10.71
CA LEU A 296 -3.73 1.95 11.03
C LEU A 296 -4.06 1.72 12.51
N SER A 297 -3.40 0.78 13.19
CA SER A 297 -3.51 0.68 14.66
C SER A 297 -3.00 1.95 15.35
N ILE A 298 -1.89 2.50 14.87
CA ILE A 298 -1.33 3.76 15.40
C ILE A 298 -2.26 4.93 15.11
N ILE A 299 -2.73 5.07 13.86
CA ILE A 299 -3.64 6.15 13.43
C ILE A 299 -4.95 6.12 14.24
N LEU A 300 -5.52 4.94 14.46
CA LEU A 300 -6.75 4.74 15.21
C LEU A 300 -6.53 4.68 16.73
N GLN A 301 -5.28 4.85 17.19
CA GLN A 301 -4.90 4.81 18.60
C GLN A 301 -5.33 3.53 19.32
N ARG A 302 -5.14 2.39 18.66
CA ARG A 302 -5.48 1.06 19.18
C ARG A 302 -4.23 0.34 19.68
N PRO A 303 -4.25 -0.24 20.90
CA PRO A 303 -3.13 -1.03 21.41
C PRO A 303 -2.74 -2.12 20.42
N PHE A 304 -1.45 -2.35 20.23
CA PHE A 304 -0.97 -3.34 19.28
C PHE A 304 0.35 -4.00 19.70
N ILE A 305 0.59 -5.17 19.12
CA ILE A 305 1.88 -5.88 19.13
C ILE A 305 2.28 -6.16 17.69
N ALA A 306 3.44 -5.64 17.29
CA ALA A 306 4.03 -5.92 15.99
C ALA A 306 4.86 -7.20 16.07
N ALA A 307 4.53 -8.21 15.27
CA ALA A 307 5.29 -9.44 15.18
C ALA A 307 6.32 -9.36 14.04
N SER A 308 7.58 -9.67 14.33
CA SER A 308 8.59 -9.76 13.27
C SER A 308 8.39 -11.01 12.41
N LEU A 309 8.78 -10.92 11.14
CA LEU A 309 8.85 -12.07 10.24
C LEU A 309 10.12 -12.89 10.50
N PRO A 310 10.05 -14.23 10.56
CA PRO A 310 11.21 -15.06 10.89
C PRO A 310 12.19 -15.23 9.70
N GLY A 311 13.46 -15.50 10.02
CA GLY A 311 14.50 -15.89 9.06
C GLY A 311 14.76 -14.87 7.95
N ALA A 312 14.94 -15.35 6.71
CA ALA A 312 15.20 -14.51 5.53
C ALA A 312 14.10 -13.47 5.22
N LYS A 313 12.95 -13.52 5.90
CA LYS A 313 11.86 -12.55 5.78
C LYS A 313 11.97 -11.38 6.75
N GLN A 314 12.94 -11.35 7.66
CA GLN A 314 13.18 -10.23 8.57
C GLN A 314 13.36 -8.88 7.84
N GLY A 315 13.99 -8.88 6.65
CA GLY A 315 14.14 -7.66 5.85
C GLY A 315 12.82 -7.02 5.41
N LEU A 316 11.71 -7.77 5.44
CA LEU A 316 10.36 -7.24 5.18
C LEU A 316 9.76 -6.55 6.42
N SER A 317 10.31 -6.82 7.62
CA SER A 317 9.98 -6.11 8.86
C SER A 317 10.59 -4.70 8.91
N GLU A 318 11.53 -4.35 8.01
CA GLU A 318 12.19 -3.03 8.01
C GLU A 318 11.19 -1.87 7.89
N ARG A 319 10.13 -2.04 7.08
CA ARG A 319 9.08 -1.01 6.98
C ARG A 319 8.32 -0.81 8.28
N ILE A 320 8.07 -1.90 9.02
CA ILE A 320 7.43 -1.85 10.34
C ILE A 320 8.40 -1.23 11.34
N ARG A 321 9.67 -1.65 11.34
CA ARG A 321 10.71 -1.08 12.21
C ARG A 321 10.84 0.43 12.02
N ASN A 322 10.94 0.90 10.79
CA ASN A 322 11.04 2.33 10.47
C ASN A 322 9.80 3.09 10.94
N LEU A 323 8.59 2.54 10.70
CA LEU A 323 7.35 3.12 11.21
C LEU A 323 7.36 3.25 12.74
N LEU A 324 7.79 2.22 13.45
CA LEU A 324 7.84 2.22 14.91
C LEU A 324 8.87 3.22 15.44
N ILE A 325 10.03 3.37 14.80
CA ILE A 325 11.03 4.40 15.14
C ILE A 325 10.44 5.80 14.99
N LEU A 326 9.79 6.06 13.85
CA LEU A 326 9.13 7.35 13.60
C LEU A 326 8.01 7.63 14.62
N ALA A 327 7.28 6.60 15.05
CA ALA A 327 6.21 6.72 16.03
C ALA A 327 6.70 6.75 17.50
N GLY A 328 7.95 6.36 17.77
CA GLY A 328 8.47 6.16 19.13
C GLY A 328 7.88 4.97 19.85
N LEU A 329 7.65 3.87 19.11
CA LEU A 329 6.99 2.65 19.55
C LEU A 329 7.83 1.40 19.23
N GLU A 330 9.15 1.54 19.19
CA GLU A 330 10.09 0.46 18.89
C GLU A 330 9.92 -0.74 19.83
N ASP A 331 9.53 -0.48 21.07
CA ASP A 331 9.26 -1.45 22.12
C ASP A 331 8.11 -2.41 21.78
N ARG A 332 7.23 -2.02 20.85
CA ARG A 332 6.08 -2.82 20.39
C ARG A 332 6.44 -3.89 19.37
N LEU A 333 7.69 -3.96 18.92
CA LEU A 333 8.17 -5.01 18.02
C LEU A 333 8.65 -6.23 18.82
N VAL A 334 7.94 -7.35 18.65
CA VAL A 334 8.32 -8.65 19.19
C VAL A 334 9.06 -9.44 18.11
N THR A 335 10.36 -9.64 18.30
CA THR A 335 11.21 -10.39 17.36
C THR A 335 11.19 -11.89 17.60
N GLU A 336 11.05 -12.29 18.86
CA GLU A 336 10.99 -13.69 19.31
C GLU A 336 9.86 -13.84 20.32
N TYR A 337 9.29 -15.04 20.41
CA TYR A 337 8.21 -15.29 21.37
C TYR A 337 8.75 -15.27 22.80
N ASP A 338 8.19 -14.40 23.63
CA ASP A 338 8.44 -14.32 25.06
C ASP A 338 7.11 -13.99 25.76
N GLU A 339 6.66 -14.91 26.61
CA GLU A 339 5.38 -14.79 27.32
C GLU A 339 5.33 -13.57 28.24
N HIS A 340 6.39 -13.35 29.03
CA HIS A 340 6.46 -12.25 29.99
C HIS A 340 6.48 -10.91 29.26
N ARG A 341 7.22 -10.83 28.15
CA ARG A 341 7.25 -9.61 27.32
C ARG A 341 5.89 -9.31 26.70
N ILE A 342 5.17 -10.33 26.22
CA ILE A 342 3.82 -10.14 25.66
C ILE A 342 2.87 -9.62 26.74
N ASP A 343 2.91 -10.20 27.95
CA ASP A 343 2.08 -9.77 29.07
C ASP A 343 2.38 -8.32 29.49
N GLU A 344 3.66 -7.97 29.56
CA GLU A 344 4.12 -6.60 29.84
C GLU A 344 3.58 -5.62 28.78
N LEU A 345 3.66 -5.96 27.50
CA LEU A 345 3.19 -5.11 26.41
C LEU A 345 1.67 -4.91 26.42
N ILE A 346 0.91 -5.93 26.81
CA ILE A 346 -0.55 -5.85 26.97
C ILE A 346 -0.92 -4.86 28.08
N GLN A 347 -0.16 -4.86 29.17
CA GLN A 347 -0.42 -4.00 30.33
C GLN A 347 0.14 -2.58 30.18
N THR A 348 1.19 -2.42 29.37
CA THR A 348 1.85 -1.13 29.17
C THR A 348 1.03 -0.27 28.21
N PRO A 349 0.45 0.86 28.65
CA PRO A 349 -0.29 1.75 27.77
C PRO A 349 0.64 2.46 26.78
N ILE A 350 0.12 2.78 25.60
CA ILE A 350 0.84 3.60 24.61
C ILE A 350 0.59 5.08 24.92
N ASN A 351 1.66 5.89 24.94
CA ASN A 351 1.55 7.35 25.04
C ASN A 351 1.15 7.96 23.69
N TRP A 352 -0.14 7.92 23.40
CA TRP A 352 -0.69 8.41 22.13
C TRP A 352 -0.43 9.89 21.87
N LEU A 353 -0.35 10.72 22.92
CA LEU A 353 -0.04 12.14 22.77
C LEU A 353 1.36 12.33 22.19
N GLN A 354 2.35 11.63 22.74
CA GLN A 354 3.72 11.68 22.25
C GLN A 354 3.84 11.08 20.84
N THR A 355 3.17 9.96 20.58
CA THR A 355 3.14 9.33 19.26
C THR A 355 2.52 10.26 18.22
N ASP A 356 1.37 10.89 18.48
CA ASP A 356 0.71 11.79 17.53
C ASP A 356 1.55 13.04 17.28
N GLN A 357 2.25 13.59 18.28
CA GLN A 357 3.21 14.69 18.07
C GLN A 357 4.32 14.32 17.08
N ARG A 358 4.89 13.12 17.20
CA ARG A 358 5.91 12.62 16.25
C ARG A 358 5.33 12.43 14.85
N LEU A 359 4.13 11.84 14.75
CA LEU A 359 3.47 11.61 13.46
C LEU A 359 3.07 12.90 12.76
N ARG A 360 2.63 13.94 13.47
CA ARG A 360 2.34 15.25 12.89
C ARG A 360 3.56 15.87 12.20
N ALA A 361 4.75 15.70 12.77
CA ALA A 361 5.98 16.15 12.13
C ALA A 361 6.21 15.42 10.79
N GLN A 362 6.03 14.10 10.76
CA GLN A 362 6.15 13.31 9.53
C GLN A 362 5.08 13.64 8.48
N ARG A 363 3.82 13.86 8.91
CA ARG A 363 2.73 14.30 8.02
C ARG A 363 3.09 15.60 7.30
N LYS A 364 3.67 16.55 8.04
CA LYS A 364 4.10 17.84 7.49
C LYS A 364 5.10 17.67 6.34
N ASP A 365 6.02 16.71 6.42
CA ASP A 365 6.99 16.45 5.34
C ASP A 365 6.29 15.98 4.06
N GLY A 366 5.30 15.09 4.19
CA GLY A 366 4.47 14.63 3.06
C GLY A 366 3.58 15.73 2.48
N GLU A 367 2.93 16.51 3.34
CA GLU A 367 2.12 17.67 2.95
C GLU A 367 2.96 18.71 2.21
N GLN A 368 4.14 19.05 2.75
CA GLN A 368 5.04 20.01 2.15
C GLN A 368 5.52 19.54 0.78
N PHE A 369 5.90 18.27 0.64
CA PHE A 369 6.27 17.72 -0.66
C PHE A 369 5.11 17.86 -1.67
N LEU A 370 3.91 17.40 -1.32
CA LEU A 370 2.74 17.48 -2.21
C LEU A 370 2.39 18.92 -2.58
N GLN A 371 2.36 19.84 -1.62
CA GLN A 371 2.08 21.25 -1.87
C GLN A 371 3.10 21.87 -2.83
N LEU A 372 4.39 21.54 -2.69
CA LEU A 372 5.44 22.00 -3.60
C LEU A 372 5.23 21.46 -5.01
N GLN A 373 4.95 20.17 -5.16
CA GLN A 373 4.71 19.56 -6.48
C GLN A 373 3.45 20.15 -7.15
N LEU A 374 2.36 20.32 -6.40
CA LEU A 374 1.11 20.89 -6.91
C LEU A 374 1.25 22.37 -7.29
N ALA A 375 2.01 23.14 -6.51
CA ALA A 375 2.32 24.53 -6.85
C ALA A 375 3.21 24.63 -8.11
N ALA A 376 4.17 23.72 -8.27
CA ALA A 376 5.01 23.65 -9.47
C ALA A 376 4.17 23.32 -10.73
N ALA A 377 3.23 22.37 -10.61
CA ALA A 377 2.31 22.01 -11.69
C ALA A 377 1.42 23.18 -12.17
N LEU A 378 1.03 24.09 -11.27
CA LEU A 378 0.28 25.29 -11.64
C LEU A 378 1.13 26.29 -12.44
N ARG A 379 2.42 26.41 -12.13
CA ARG A 379 3.33 27.34 -12.80
C ARG A 379 3.68 26.88 -14.21
N THR A 380 3.91 25.59 -14.42
CA THR A 380 4.18 25.02 -15.75
C THR A 380 3.03 25.21 -16.73
N ARG A 381 1.82 25.49 -16.23
CA ARG A 381 0.61 25.77 -17.02
C ARG A 381 0.38 27.24 -17.36
N SER A 382 1.00 28.16 -16.63
CA SER A 382 0.81 29.60 -16.80
C SER A 382 1.68 30.31 -17.88
N PRO A 383 2.45 29.67 -18.79
CA PRO A 383 3.25 30.45 -19.76
C PRO A 383 2.50 31.24 -20.84
N GLU A 384 1.18 31.11 -21.01
CA GLU A 384 0.44 31.69 -22.16
C GLU A 384 -0.53 32.84 -21.81
N GLN A 385 -0.34 33.56 -20.71
CA GLN A 385 -1.18 34.74 -20.38
C GLN A 385 -0.39 36.03 -20.06
N GLU A 386 0.70 36.29 -20.76
CA GLU A 386 1.13 37.68 -20.99
C GLU A 386 0.81 38.05 -22.45
N PRO A 387 -0.28 38.80 -22.72
CA PRO A 387 -0.35 39.52 -23.98
C PRO A 387 0.78 40.55 -23.95
N ALA A 388 1.72 40.42 -24.89
CA ALA A 388 2.65 41.50 -25.20
C ALA A 388 1.82 42.78 -25.42
N SER A 389 1.98 43.73 -24.50
CA SER A 389 1.43 45.09 -24.62
C SER A 389 2.56 46.07 -24.84
#